data_AF-A0A967LIV4-F1
#
_entry.id   AF-A0A967LIV4-F1
#
_cell.length_a   1.000
_cell.length_b   1.000
_cell.length_c   1.000
_cell.angle_alpha   90.00
_cell.angle_beta   90.00
_cell.angle_gamma   90.00
#
_symmetry.space_group_name_H-M   'P 1'
#
loop_
_entity.id
_entity.type
_entity.pdbx_description
1 polymer ?
#
loop_
_entity_poly.entity_id
_entity_poly.type
_entity_poly.pdbx_seq_one_letter_code
_entity_poly.pdbx_strand_id
1 'polypeptide(L)'
;IVAMPGAIVNADSIISDGSILNTSCSVDHDCRLGLSVHVSPGAHLAGGVNVDDFSWIGIGASVRQGITIGSNVIVGAGATVVHNLPNNVTALGVPA
;
A
#
# COMPACT_ATOMS: atom_id res chain seq x y z
N ILE A 1 -11.26 9.22 4.49
CA ILE A 1 -10.39 8.84 3.35
C ILE A 1 -10.16 10.08 2.50
N VAL A 2 -8.94 10.30 2.01
CA VAL A 2 -8.66 11.28 0.95
C VAL A 2 -8.19 10.51 -0.29
N ALA A 3 -8.82 10.76 -1.43
CA ALA A 3 -8.45 10.16 -2.71
C ALA A 3 -8.11 11.26 -3.72
N MET A 4 -6.91 11.19 -4.27
CA MET A 4 -6.41 12.14 -5.27
C MET A 4 -6.80 11.71 -6.69
N PRO A 5 -6.73 12.62 -7.68
CA PRO A 5 -7.03 12.29 -9.07
C PRO A 5 -6.24 11.08 -9.58
N GLY A 6 -6.94 10.20 -10.29
CA GLY A 6 -6.36 8.99 -10.87
C GLY A 6 -6.10 7.86 -9.87
N ALA A 7 -6.42 7.99 -8.59
CA ALA A 7 -6.44 6.85 -7.68
C ALA A 7 -7.49 5.83 -8.15
N ILE A 8 -7.10 4.57 -8.31
CA ILE A 8 -7.97 3.47 -8.73
C ILE A 8 -8.13 2.49 -7.57
N VAL A 9 -9.37 2.14 -7.24
CA VAL A 9 -9.71 1.11 -6.25
C VAL A 9 -10.62 0.09 -6.93
N ASN A 10 -10.20 -1.16 -6.98
CA ASN A 10 -10.94 -2.24 -7.63
C ASN A 10 -11.89 -2.98 -6.67
N ALA A 11 -12.61 -3.96 -7.19
CA ALA A 11 -13.69 -4.66 -6.51
C ALA A 11 -13.25 -5.26 -5.16
N ASP A 12 -14.16 -5.22 -4.19
CA ASP A 12 -14.03 -5.84 -2.87
C ASP A 12 -12.85 -5.36 -2.00
N SER A 13 -12.20 -4.25 -2.39
CA SER A 13 -11.18 -3.60 -1.58
C SER A 13 -11.77 -2.72 -0.48
N ILE A 14 -11.23 -2.85 0.72
CA ILE A 14 -11.68 -2.12 1.92
C ILE A 14 -10.59 -1.11 2.31
N ILE A 15 -10.97 0.17 2.37
CA ILE A 15 -10.09 1.26 2.78
C ILE A 15 -10.60 1.82 4.10
N SER A 16 -9.80 1.74 5.17
CA SER A 16 -10.20 2.25 6.48
C SER A 16 -9.98 3.77 6.60
N ASP A 17 -10.57 4.35 7.65
CA ASP A 17 -10.51 5.78 7.93
C ASP A 17 -9.08 6.33 8.02
N GLY A 18 -8.94 7.64 7.81
CA GLY A 18 -7.63 8.33 7.81
C GLY A 18 -6.72 8.00 6.62
N SER A 19 -7.02 6.97 5.83
CA SER A 19 -6.16 6.58 4.70
C SER A 19 -6.10 7.62 3.60
N ILE A 20 -4.92 7.74 2.98
CA ILE A 20 -4.63 8.64 1.87
C ILE A 20 -4.26 7.80 0.65
N LEU A 21 -5.07 7.92 -0.41
CA LEU A 21 -4.81 7.35 -1.72
C LEU A 21 -4.35 8.48 -2.64
N ASN A 22 -3.05 8.51 -2.93
CA ASN A 22 -2.44 9.64 -3.62
C ASN A 22 -2.50 9.50 -5.14
N THR A 23 -2.03 10.52 -5.85
CA THR A 23 -2.22 10.71 -7.29
C THR A 23 -1.77 9.47 -8.07
N SER A 24 -2.64 8.93 -8.92
CA SER A 24 -2.36 7.76 -9.77
C SER A 24 -1.89 6.50 -9.02
N CYS A 25 -2.15 6.36 -7.72
CA CYS A 25 -1.97 5.07 -7.04
C CYS A 25 -3.05 4.07 -7.46
N SER A 26 -2.78 2.78 -7.28
CA SER A 26 -3.78 1.74 -7.49
C SER A 26 -3.85 0.76 -6.34
N VAL A 27 -5.06 0.43 -5.93
CA VAL A 27 -5.39 -0.65 -5.00
C VAL A 27 -6.24 -1.65 -5.77
N ASP A 28 -5.64 -2.79 -6.13
CA ASP A 28 -6.33 -3.81 -6.92
C ASP A 28 -7.38 -4.57 -6.08
N HIS A 29 -8.01 -5.60 -6.64
CA HIS A 29 -9.14 -6.30 -6.03
C HIS A 29 -8.78 -6.97 -4.68
N ASP A 30 -9.76 -7.15 -3.80
CA ASP A 30 -9.63 -7.87 -2.52
C ASP A 30 -8.59 -7.32 -1.52
N CYS A 31 -8.12 -6.09 -1.68
CA CYS A 31 -7.15 -5.50 -0.76
C CYS A 31 -7.81 -5.00 0.53
N ARG A 32 -7.03 -4.94 1.61
CA ARG A 32 -7.47 -4.35 2.89
C ARG A 32 -6.43 -3.36 3.38
N LEU A 33 -6.84 -2.11 3.51
CA LEU A 33 -6.01 -1.04 4.04
C LEU A 33 -6.53 -0.63 5.42
N GLY A 34 -5.66 -0.74 6.42
CA GLY A 34 -5.90 -0.39 7.81
C GLY A 34 -6.04 1.12 8.03
N LEU A 35 -6.14 1.51 9.31
CA LEU A 35 -6.30 2.88 9.76
C LEU A 35 -5.09 3.73 9.33
N SER A 36 -5.35 4.88 8.73
CA SER A 36 -4.31 5.87 8.37
C SER A 36 -3.16 5.31 7.51
N VAL A 37 -3.45 4.40 6.58
CA VAL A 37 -2.49 3.95 5.58
C VAL A 37 -2.28 5.05 4.52
N HIS A 38 -1.04 5.30 4.14
CA HIS A 38 -0.71 6.27 3.10
C HIS A 38 -0.11 5.57 1.89
N VAL A 39 -0.91 5.46 0.83
CA VAL A 39 -0.47 4.98 -0.49
C VAL A 39 -0.02 6.19 -1.31
N SER A 40 1.29 6.37 -1.45
CA SER A 40 1.91 7.53 -2.12
C SER A 40 1.65 7.56 -3.63
N PRO A 41 2.00 8.66 -4.34
CA PRO A 41 1.69 8.78 -5.76
C PRO A 41 2.28 7.62 -6.58
N GLY A 42 1.52 7.09 -7.53
CA GLY A 42 1.98 5.98 -8.39
C GLY A 42 2.39 4.70 -7.63
N ALA A 43 2.04 4.55 -6.36
CA ALA A 43 2.23 3.27 -5.67
C ALA A 43 1.13 2.28 -6.08
N HIS A 44 1.50 1.02 -6.28
CA HIS A 44 0.61 0.00 -6.83
C HIS A 44 0.55 -1.24 -5.93
N LEU A 45 -0.63 -1.51 -5.38
CA LEU A 45 -0.92 -2.73 -4.62
C LEU A 45 -1.65 -3.72 -5.53
N ALA A 46 -1.05 -4.89 -5.77
CA ALA A 46 -1.71 -5.97 -6.50
C ALA A 46 -2.83 -6.62 -5.67
N GLY A 47 -3.60 -7.53 -6.28
CA GLY A 47 -4.79 -8.10 -5.63
C GLY A 47 -4.50 -8.80 -4.30
N GLY A 48 -5.45 -8.71 -3.36
CA GLY A 48 -5.38 -9.39 -2.07
C GLY A 48 -4.28 -8.89 -1.13
N VAL A 49 -3.71 -7.70 -1.37
CA VAL A 49 -2.71 -7.10 -0.48
C VAL A 49 -3.38 -6.57 0.78
N ASN A 50 -2.81 -6.90 1.94
CA ASN A 50 -3.20 -6.36 3.23
C ASN A 50 -2.12 -5.39 3.71
N VAL A 51 -2.51 -4.16 4.02
CA VAL A 51 -1.64 -3.15 4.62
C VAL A 51 -2.23 -2.75 5.95
N ASP A 52 -1.56 -3.10 7.05
CA ASP A 52 -2.04 -2.79 8.39
C ASP A 52 -1.79 -1.31 8.75
N ASP A 53 -2.30 -0.92 9.91
CA ASP A 53 -2.42 0.47 10.35
C ASP A 53 -1.11 1.27 10.30
N PHE A 54 -1.24 2.55 9.98
CA PHE A 54 -0.17 3.57 10.02
C PHE A 54 1.01 3.31 9.07
N SER A 55 0.88 2.38 8.13
CA SER A 55 1.92 2.08 7.16
C SER A 55 1.94 3.05 5.99
N TRP A 56 3.15 3.31 5.49
CA TRP A 56 3.42 4.24 4.40
C TRP A 56 4.02 3.49 3.21
N ILE A 57 3.33 3.52 2.08
CA ILE A 57 3.77 2.91 0.83
C ILE A 57 4.36 4.00 -0.04
N GLY A 58 5.67 3.99 -0.25
CA GLY A 58 6.41 5.06 -0.90
C GLY A 58 6.07 5.28 -2.38
N ILE A 59 6.37 6.49 -2.87
CA ILE A 59 6.08 6.90 -4.25
C ILE A 59 6.64 5.89 -5.26
N GLY A 60 5.82 5.45 -6.21
CA GLY A 60 6.21 4.47 -7.23
C GLY A 60 6.51 3.05 -6.70
N ALA A 61 6.26 2.75 -5.43
CA ALA A 61 6.46 1.40 -4.90
C ALA A 61 5.42 0.42 -5.44
N SER A 62 5.80 -0.86 -5.56
CA SER A 62 4.91 -1.93 -6.03
C SER A 62 4.89 -3.09 -5.03
N VAL A 63 3.70 -3.63 -4.76
CA VAL A 63 3.50 -4.75 -3.82
C VAL A 63 2.93 -5.94 -4.58
N ARG A 64 3.61 -7.10 -4.48
CA ARG A 64 3.18 -8.34 -5.11
C ARG A 64 1.83 -8.80 -4.54
N GLN A 65 1.07 -9.53 -5.36
CA GLN A 65 -0.23 -10.11 -5.00
C GLN A 65 -0.17 -10.92 -3.68
N GLY A 66 -1.18 -10.76 -2.83
CA GLY A 66 -1.36 -11.55 -1.61
C GLY A 66 -0.37 -11.26 -0.48
N ILE A 67 0.38 -10.17 -0.55
CA ILE A 67 1.34 -9.78 0.49
C ILE A 67 0.63 -9.09 1.66
N THR A 68 1.05 -9.42 2.87
CA THR A 68 0.72 -8.66 4.09
C THR A 68 1.88 -7.77 4.48
N ILE A 69 1.60 -6.47 4.63
CA ILE A 69 2.48 -5.44 5.17
C ILE A 69 1.95 -5.10 6.57
N GLY A 70 2.76 -5.34 7.60
CA GLY A 70 2.41 -5.07 8.99
C GLY A 70 2.23 -3.59 9.31
N SER A 71 1.91 -3.27 10.57
CA SER A 71 1.66 -1.89 11.03
C SER A 71 2.95 -1.09 11.18
N ASN A 72 2.86 0.23 11.01
CA ASN A 72 4.00 1.16 11.10
C ASN A 72 5.17 0.77 10.18
N VAL A 73 4.88 0.23 9.00
CA VAL A 73 5.89 -0.13 8.00
C VAL A 73 6.10 1.01 7.03
N ILE A 74 7.36 1.24 6.66
CA ILE A 74 7.75 2.18 5.61
C ILE A 74 8.26 1.36 4.43
N VAL A 75 7.55 1.39 3.30
CA VAL A 75 8.05 0.90 2.01
C VAL A 75 8.71 2.07 1.29
N GLY A 76 9.99 1.92 0.93
CA GLY A 76 10.76 2.95 0.27
C GLY A 76 10.20 3.38 -1.09
N ALA A 77 10.53 4.59 -1.51
CA ALA A 77 10.22 5.07 -2.85
C ALA A 77 10.79 4.11 -3.91
N GLY A 78 9.96 3.71 -4.89
CA GLY A 78 10.32 2.80 -5.97
C GLY A 78 10.62 1.36 -5.54
N ALA A 79 10.37 0.99 -4.28
CA ALA A 79 10.65 -0.36 -3.79
C ALA A 79 9.67 -1.40 -4.35
N THR A 80 10.11 -2.66 -4.45
CA THR A 80 9.26 -3.79 -4.87
C THR A 80 9.17 -4.83 -3.77
N VAL A 81 8.03 -4.87 -3.07
CA VAL A 81 7.79 -5.80 -1.96
C VAL A 81 7.34 -7.15 -2.51
N VAL A 82 8.16 -8.18 -2.31
CA VAL A 82 7.90 -9.54 -2.81
C VAL A 82 7.64 -10.58 -1.71
N HIS A 83 7.80 -10.18 -0.45
CA HIS A 83 7.55 -10.99 0.75
C HIS A 83 6.75 -10.22 1.79
N ASN A 84 6.11 -10.93 2.72
CA ASN A 84 5.40 -10.30 3.84
C ASN A 84 6.38 -9.50 4.70
N LEU A 85 5.95 -8.32 5.14
CA LEU A 85 6.74 -7.43 5.99
C LEU A 85 6.16 -7.43 7.41
N PRO A 86 6.97 -7.66 8.45
CA PRO A 86 6.50 -7.57 9.83
C PRO A 86 6.32 -6.09 10.25
N ASN A 87 5.68 -5.87 11.39
CA ASN A 87 5.46 -4.54 11.94
C ASN A 87 6.77 -3.78 12.19
N ASN A 88 6.73 -2.45 12.12
CA ASN A 88 7.80 -1.53 12.50
C ASN A 88 9.12 -1.71 11.72
N VAL A 89 9.04 -2.09 10.44
CA VAL A 89 10.23 -2.17 9.57
C VAL A 89 10.23 -1.11 8.49
N THR A 90 11.41 -0.82 7.97
CA THR A 90 11.58 -0.07 6.72
C THR A 90 12.14 -1.02 5.67
N ALA A 91 11.42 -1.19 4.56
CA ALA A 91 11.78 -2.07 3.45
C ALA A 91 12.16 -1.22 2.24
N LEU A 92 13.36 -1.42 1.69
CA LEU A 92 13.94 -0.59 0.62
C LEU A 92 14.48 -1.48 -0.50
N GLY A 93 14.40 -1.01 -1.75
CA GLY A 93 15.05 -1.63 -2.89
C GLY A 93 14.17 -2.53 -3.75
N VAL A 94 14.83 -3.23 -4.69
CA VAL A 94 14.19 -4.16 -5.63
C VAL A 94 15.05 -5.44 -5.67
N PRO A 95 14.65 -6.51 -4.97
CA PRO A 95 13.48 -6.62 -4.10
C PRO A 95 13.66 -5.93 -2.73
N ALA A 96 12.54 -5.61 -2.10
CA ALA A 96 12.42 -5.12 -0.73
C ALA A 96 11.74 -6.15 0.19
#